data_AF-A0A1B6IQK3-F1
#
_entry.id   AF-A0A1B6IQK3-F1
#
_cell.length_a   1.000
_cell.length_b   1.000
_cell.length_c   1.000
_cell.angle_alpha   90.00
_cell.angle_beta   90.00
_cell.angle_gamma   90.00
#
_symmetry.space_group_name_H-M   'P 1'
#
loop_
_entity.id
_entity.type
_entity.pdbx_description
1 polymer ?
#
loop_
_entity_poly.entity_id
_entity_poly.type
_entity_poly.pdbx_seq_one_letter_code
_entity_poly.pdbx_strand_id
1 'polypeptide(L)'
;LLLARDLGCTSEDPDTVLDFLMSVPAMDLVKSQNNEELRTEKERVQRISIIFSPCVEKYGNAPFLTDYPRKLMERGEFAKVPVIIGLTDKEGMLVLAIKQPHFDLVS
;
A
#
# COMPACT_ATOMS: atom_id res chain seq x y z
N LEU A 1 0.02 1.45 -13.42
CA LEU A 1 -0.94 1.35 -14.54
C LEU A 1 -2.38 1.22 -14.09
N LEU A 2 -2.71 0.34 -13.11
CA LEU A 2 -4.11 0.10 -12.72
C LEU A 2 -4.85 1.37 -12.23
N LEU A 3 -4.23 2.21 -11.38
CA LEU A 3 -4.85 3.45 -10.89
C LEU A 3 -5.16 4.44 -12.03
N ALA A 4 -4.18 4.70 -12.91
CA ALA A 4 -4.36 5.62 -14.02
C ALA A 4 -5.46 5.17 -14.97
N ARG A 5 -5.56 3.85 -15.21
CA ARG A 5 -6.62 3.25 -16.02
C ARG A 5 -8.00 3.40 -15.40
N ASP A 6 -8.12 3.21 -14.09
CA ASP A 6 -9.37 3.46 -13.34
C ASP A 6 -9.83 4.93 -13.47
N LEU A 7 -8.87 5.85 -13.57
CA LEU A 7 -9.12 7.28 -13.78
C LEU A 7 -9.26 7.68 -15.26
N GLY A 8 -9.21 6.73 -16.19
CA GLY A 8 -9.45 6.95 -17.62
C GLY A 8 -8.21 7.07 -18.52
N CYS A 9 -7.00 6.84 -18.01
CA CYS A 9 -5.77 6.82 -18.80
C CYS A 9 -5.35 5.39 -19.17
N THR A 10 -5.41 5.05 -20.45
CA THR A 10 -5.04 3.72 -20.97
C THR A 10 -3.59 3.62 -21.47
N SER A 11 -2.77 4.65 -21.26
CA SER A 11 -1.36 4.61 -21.64
C SER A 11 -0.59 3.59 -20.79
N GLU A 12 0.37 2.91 -21.42
CA GLU A 12 1.31 2.01 -20.73
C GLU A 12 2.69 2.66 -20.52
N ASP A 13 2.93 3.83 -21.12
CA ASP A 13 4.16 4.58 -20.98
C ASP A 13 4.25 5.26 -19.58
N PRO A 14 5.29 4.97 -18.77
CA PRO A 14 5.38 5.48 -17.39
C PRO A 14 5.38 7.00 -17.28
N ASP A 15 6.03 7.70 -18.20
CA ASP A 15 6.15 9.16 -18.16
C ASP A 15 4.79 9.81 -18.49
N THR A 16 4.11 9.32 -19.53
CA THR A 16 2.75 9.73 -19.88
C THR A 16 1.76 9.46 -18.74
N VAL A 17 1.88 8.31 -18.08
CA VAL A 17 1.03 7.95 -16.94
C VAL A 17 1.29 8.88 -15.75
N LEU A 18 2.55 9.23 -15.50
CA LEU A 18 2.92 10.15 -14.43
C LEU A 18 2.35 11.55 -14.70
N ASP A 19 2.55 12.10 -15.89
CA ASP A 19 2.04 13.41 -16.29
C ASP A 19 0.51 13.48 -16.16
N PHE A 20 -0.18 12.42 -16.58
CA PHE A 20 -1.62 12.30 -16.38
C PHE A 20 -1.99 12.34 -14.88
N LEU A 21 -1.40 11.47 -14.05
CA LEU A 21 -1.73 11.40 -12.62
C LEU A 21 -1.42 12.71 -11.89
N MET A 22 -0.39 13.44 -12.31
CA MET A 22 -0.04 14.77 -11.78
C MET A 22 -1.09 15.85 -12.10
N SER A 23 -1.90 15.65 -13.14
CA SER A 23 -3.01 16.54 -13.51
C SER A 23 -4.33 16.22 -12.78
N VAL A 24 -4.46 15.01 -12.21
CA VAL A 24 -5.69 14.56 -11.54
C VAL A 24 -5.84 15.24 -10.17
N PRO A 25 -7.04 15.69 -9.79
CA PRO A 25 -7.29 16.20 -8.45
C PRO A 25 -6.92 15.17 -7.38
N ALA A 26 -6.20 15.61 -6.35
CA ALA A 26 -5.71 14.71 -5.29
C ALA A 26 -6.82 13.88 -4.62
N MET A 27 -8.02 14.45 -4.47
CA MET A 27 -9.16 13.73 -3.90
C MET A 27 -9.63 12.56 -4.77
N ASP A 28 -9.49 12.67 -6.08
CA ASP A 28 -9.91 11.61 -7.00
C ASP A 28 -8.87 10.48 -7.03
N LEU A 29 -7.58 10.81 -6.87
CA LEU A 29 -6.53 9.81 -6.61
C LEU A 29 -6.83 8.98 -5.35
N VAL A 30 -7.19 9.65 -4.24
CA VAL A 30 -7.50 8.98 -2.96
C VAL A 30 -8.76 8.12 -3.07
N LYS A 31 -9.81 8.59 -3.76
CA LYS A 31 -11.02 7.80 -3.97
C LYS A 31 -10.75 6.57 -4.83
N SER A 32 -10.09 6.76 -5.98
CA SER A 32 -9.74 5.70 -6.91
C SER A 32 -8.86 4.64 -6.26
N GLN A 33 -7.87 5.04 -5.44
CA GLN A 33 -7.02 4.12 -4.68
C GLN A 33 -7.79 3.10 -3.83
N ASN A 34 -9.00 3.45 -3.38
CA ASN A 34 -9.83 2.56 -2.55
C ASN A 34 -10.67 1.57 -3.36
N ASN A 35 -10.67 1.65 -4.70
CA ASN A 35 -11.42 0.73 -5.56
C ASN A 35 -10.93 -0.73 -5.36
N GLU A 36 -11.87 -1.65 -5.13
CA GLU A 36 -11.59 -3.08 -4.95
C GLU A 36 -11.04 -3.73 -6.21
N GLU A 37 -11.38 -3.22 -7.40
CA GLU A 37 -10.89 -3.75 -8.68
C GLU A 37 -9.39 -3.53 -8.90
N LEU A 38 -8.78 -2.62 -8.14
CA LEU A 38 -7.33 -2.39 -8.18
C LEU A 38 -6.55 -3.44 -7.39
N ARG A 39 -7.23 -4.31 -6.63
CA ARG A 39 -6.61 -5.31 -5.76
C ARG A 39 -6.50 -6.65 -6.47
N THR A 40 -5.36 -7.31 -6.31
CA THR A 40 -5.21 -8.72 -6.67
C THR A 40 -6.07 -9.61 -5.76
N GLU A 41 -6.40 -10.82 -6.21
CA GLU A 41 -7.18 -11.78 -5.41
C GLU A 41 -6.56 -12.06 -4.03
N LYS A 42 -5.23 -12.16 -3.97
CA LYS A 42 -4.49 -12.32 -2.71
C LYS A 42 -4.68 -11.12 -1.77
N GLU A 43 -4.65 -9.91 -2.33
CA GLU A 43 -4.84 -8.67 -1.57
C GLU A 43 -6.28 -8.49 -1.09
N ARG A 44 -7.27 -9.00 -1.83
CA ARG A 44 -8.68 -8.98 -1.39
C ARG A 44 -8.90 -9.89 -0.17
N VAL A 45 -8.20 -11.04 -0.13
CA VAL A 45 -8.19 -11.94 1.03
C VAL A 45 -7.49 -11.28 2.23
N GLN A 46 -6.40 -10.53 1.97
CA GLN A 46 -5.73 -9.71 2.98
C GLN A 46 -6.62 -8.51 3.32
N ARG A 47 -7.51 -8.70 4.29
CA ARG A 47 -8.61 -7.79 4.64
C ARG A 47 -8.21 -6.32 4.89
N ILE A 48 -6.93 -6.03 5.08
CA ILE A 48 -6.31 -4.69 5.07
C ILE A 48 -5.31 -4.67 3.89
N SER A 49 -5.73 -4.15 2.74
CA SER A 49 -4.88 -4.02 1.55
C SER A 49 -4.68 -2.55 1.21
N ILE A 50 -3.41 -2.17 1.08
CA ILE A 50 -2.93 -0.82 0.75
C ILE A 50 -2.08 -0.95 -0.53
N ILE A 51 -2.59 -0.43 -1.66
CA ILE A 51 -1.95 -0.59 -2.97
C ILE A 51 -0.71 0.29 -3.15
N PHE A 52 -0.61 1.40 -2.41
CA PHE A 52 0.59 2.24 -2.31
C PHE A 52 1.21 2.07 -0.93
N SER A 53 2.24 1.24 -0.86
CA SER A 53 2.93 0.87 0.38
C SER A 53 4.44 1.14 0.24
N PRO A 54 5.19 1.17 1.36
CA PRO A 54 6.65 1.26 1.30
C PRO A 54 7.22 0.15 0.41
N CYS A 55 8.07 0.52 -0.55
CA CYS A 55 8.68 -0.40 -1.51
C CYS A 55 10.15 -0.08 -1.72
N VAL A 56 10.91 -1.03 -2.26
CA VAL A 56 12.34 -0.83 -2.54
C VAL A 56 12.49 0.22 -3.63
N GLU A 57 13.22 1.30 -3.33
CA GLU A 57 13.44 2.40 -4.25
C GLU A 57 14.46 2.01 -5.32
N LYS A 58 14.08 2.18 -6.59
CA LYS A 58 14.94 1.87 -7.74
C LYS A 58 15.77 3.08 -8.21
N TYR A 59 15.35 4.28 -7.84
CA TYR A 59 15.92 5.55 -8.32
C TYR A 59 15.90 6.59 -7.18
N GLY A 60 16.77 7.58 -7.27
CA GLY A 60 16.89 8.67 -6.28
C GLY A 60 18.30 8.81 -5.72
N ASN A 61 18.68 10.03 -5.33
CA ASN A 61 20.04 10.33 -4.83
C ASN A 61 20.29 9.87 -3.40
N ALA A 62 19.22 9.74 -2.59
CA ALA A 62 19.29 9.36 -1.18
C ALA A 62 18.09 8.45 -0.83
N PRO A 63 18.06 7.20 -1.34
CA PRO A 63 16.98 6.27 -1.06
C PRO A 63 16.89 5.98 0.45
N PHE A 64 15.68 6.04 0.99
CA PHE A 64 15.35 5.61 2.35
C PHE A 64 15.30 4.08 2.46
N LEU A 65 14.67 3.40 1.50
CA LEU A 65 14.49 1.94 1.51
C LEU A 65 15.19 1.29 0.32
N THR A 66 16.50 1.06 0.47
CA THR A 66 17.38 0.51 -0.57
C THR A 66 17.22 -0.99 -0.82
N ASP A 67 16.63 -1.74 0.11
CA ASP A 67 16.39 -3.18 0.01
C ASP A 67 15.23 -3.58 0.93
N TYR A 68 14.82 -4.85 0.89
CA TYR A 68 13.77 -5.36 1.76
C TYR A 68 14.13 -5.17 3.25
N PRO A 69 13.19 -4.68 4.09
CA PRO A 69 13.46 -4.42 5.52
C PRO A 69 14.10 -5.59 6.26
N ARG A 70 13.69 -6.83 5.96
CA ARG A 70 14.28 -8.05 6.54
C ARG A 70 15.79 -8.14 6.28
N LYS A 71 16.22 -7.91 5.04
CA LYS A 71 17.64 -7.99 4.67
C LYS A 71 18.45 -6.87 5.29
N LEU A 72 17.89 -5.65 5.34
CA LEU A 72 18.52 -4.52 6.03
C LEU A 72 18.75 -4.86 7.52
N MET A 73 17.75 -5.46 8.17
CA MET A 73 17.89 -5.91 9.56
C MET A 73 18.94 -7.01 9.73
N GLU A 74 18.95 -8.03 8.86
CA GLU A 74 19.92 -9.12 8.89
C GLU A 74 21.36 -8.63 8.69
N ARG A 75 21.58 -7.62 7.83
CA ARG A 75 22.88 -6.96 7.64
C ARG A 75 23.24 -5.97 8.75
N GLY A 76 22.31 -5.69 9.66
CA GLY A 76 22.53 -4.73 10.73
C GLY A 76 22.44 -3.26 10.28
N GLU A 77 21.87 -2.99 9.11
CA GLU A 77 21.66 -1.63 8.56
C GLU A 77 20.40 -1.00 9.18
N PHE A 78 20.46 -0.76 10.48
CA PHE A 78 19.43 -0.08 11.26
C PHE A 78 20.06 0.68 12.43
N ALA A 79 19.33 1.64 12.99
CA ALA A 79 19.80 2.43 14.11
C ALA A 79 20.13 1.55 15.34
N LYS A 80 21.36 1.62 15.84
CA LYS A 80 21.84 0.83 16.98
C LYS A 80 21.57 1.56 18.31
N VAL A 81 20.30 1.62 18.68
CA VAL A 81 19.82 2.27 19.91
C VAL A 81 18.92 1.31 20.70
N PRO A 82 18.76 1.49 22.03
CA PRO A 82 17.79 0.72 22.80
C PRO A 82 16.36 0.92 22.27
N VAL A 83 15.62 -0.18 22.08
CA VAL A 83 14.24 -0.17 21.58
C VAL A 83 13.33 -0.90 22.57
N ILE A 84 12.16 -0.32 22.85
CA ILE A 84 11.06 -0.96 23.59
C ILE A 84 9.92 -1.18 22.59
N ILE A 85 9.45 -2.42 22.45
CA ILE A 85 8.36 -2.81 21.55
C ILE A 85 7.27 -3.48 22.38
N GLY A 86 6.00 -3.13 22.12
CA GLY A 86 4.84 -3.70 22.79
C GLY A 86 3.68 -3.90 21.83
N LEU A 87 2.68 -4.67 22.27
CA LEU A 87 1.46 -5.02 21.53
C LEU A 87 0.28 -4.93 22.50
N THR A 88 -0.93 -4.65 22.00
CA THR A 88 -2.15 -4.78 22.82
C THR A 88 -2.67 -6.21 22.82
N ASP A 89 -3.50 -6.56 23.81
CA ASP A 89 -4.13 -7.89 23.92
C ASP A 89 -5.22 -8.11 22.85
N LYS A 90 -5.62 -7.06 22.11
CA LYS A 90 -6.78 -7.06 21.20
C LYS A 90 -6.58 -6.26 19.90
N GLU A 91 -5.38 -6.24 19.31
CA GLU A 91 -5.10 -5.58 18.00
C GLU A 91 -6.12 -5.94 16.91
N GLY A 92 -6.55 -7.21 16.86
CA GLY A 92 -7.50 -7.72 15.87
C GLY A 92 -8.87 -7.03 15.90
N MET A 93 -9.24 -6.35 16.99
CA MET A 93 -10.49 -5.58 17.07
C MET A 93 -10.55 -4.47 16.02
N LEU A 94 -9.41 -3.95 15.56
CA LEU A 94 -9.36 -2.98 14.48
C LEU A 94 -9.96 -3.54 13.18
N VAL A 95 -9.68 -4.80 12.86
CA VAL A 95 -10.20 -5.47 11.66
C VAL A 95 -11.72 -5.61 11.73
N LEU A 96 -12.26 -5.86 12.92
CA LEU A 96 -13.71 -5.95 13.16
C LEU A 96 -14.39 -4.58 13.09
N ALA A 97 -13.71 -3.51 13.51
CA ALA A 97 -14.27 -2.15 13.50
C ALA A 97 -14.27 -1.50 12.11
N ILE A 98 -13.25 -1.74 11.28
CA ILE A 98 -13.12 -1.10 9.96
C ILE A 98 -14.06 -1.72 8.91
N LYS A 99 -14.53 -2.96 9.12
CA LYS A 99 -15.45 -3.63 8.19
C LYS A 99 -16.85 -3.67 8.79
N GLN A 100 -17.88 -3.28 8.02
CA GLN A 100 -19.24 -3.71 8.36
C GLN A 100 -19.24 -5.25 8.38
N PRO A 101 -19.69 -5.89 9.47
CA PRO A 101 -19.81 -7.33 9.47
C PRO A 101 -20.90 -7.73 8.46
N HIS A 102 -20.49 -8.24 7.30
CA HIS A 102 -21.40 -8.93 6.40
C HIS A 102 -21.61 -10.34 6.96
N PHE A 103 -22.53 -10.47 7.92
CA PHE A 103 -22.84 -11.75 8.58
C PHE A 103 -23.42 -12.79 7.60
N ASP A 104 -23.79 -12.41 6.37
CA ASP A 104 -24.44 -13.29 5.39
C ASP A 104 -23.48 -14.20 4.59
N LEU A 105 -22.16 -14.06 4.77
CA LEU A 105 -21.15 -14.87 4.06
C LEU A 105 -20.60 -16.03 4.91
N VAL A 106 -21.22 -16.31 6.06
CA VAL A 106 -21.02 -17.54 6.83
C VAL A 106 -22.30 -18.36 6.70
N SER A 107 -22.50 -18.93 5.50
CA SER A 107 -23.47 -20.01 5.22
C SER A 107 -22.70 -21.23 4.72
#